data_AF-A0A916GI20-F1
#
_entry.id   AF-A0A916GI20-F1
#
_cell.length_a   1.000
_cell.length_b   1.000
_cell.length_c   1.000
_cell.angle_alpha   90.00
_cell.angle_beta   90.00
_cell.angle_gamma   90.00
#
_symmetry.space_group_name_H-M   'P 1'
#
loop_
_entity.id
_entity.type
_entity.pdbx_description
1 polymer ?
#
loop_
_entity_poly.entity_id
_entity_poly.type
_entity_poly.pdbx_seq_one_letter_code
_entity_poly.pdbx_strand_id
1 'polypeptide(L)'
;MTSTSSFGSSRVTLQFDLSRDIDGAARDVQAAINAAGGLLPTGMPSRPSYRKMNPGDAPIMVMSLTSDTLSRAQLYDVASTVLAQKISQVEGIGQVNIGGSSLPAVRVELNPLALSKYGISFAEVRSALANTNVNRPKGTLESDEKHWQIAVNDAATTAKDYTPLVIAYRNNAPVHLTDVGTVIDASEDVRSAGFFNGKKAVVLVLYKQSGAN
;
A
#
# COMPACT_ATOMS: atom_id res chain seq x y z
N MET A 1 2.20 19.18 21.72
CA MET A 1 1.85 17.95 20.97
C MET A 1 0.38 18.00 20.64
N THR A 2 0.01 17.75 19.38
CA THR A 2 -1.38 17.63 18.95
C THR A 2 -1.56 16.33 18.15
N SER A 3 -2.75 15.74 18.19
CA SER A 3 -3.04 14.50 17.47
C SER A 3 -4.36 14.60 16.72
N THR A 4 -4.42 13.99 15.55
CA THR A 4 -5.63 13.88 14.75
C THR A 4 -5.72 12.45 14.23
N SER A 5 -6.86 11.82 14.42
CA SER A 5 -7.11 10.45 13.96
C SER A 5 -8.30 10.42 13.02
N SER A 6 -8.19 9.57 12.00
CA SER A 6 -9.23 9.30 11.02
C SER A 6 -9.26 7.81 10.71
N PHE A 7 -10.24 7.36 9.92
CA PHE A 7 -10.34 5.95 9.53
C PHE A 7 -9.02 5.46 8.90
N GLY A 8 -8.41 4.44 9.52
CA GLY A 8 -7.18 3.82 9.03
C GLY A 8 -5.90 4.67 9.18
N SER A 9 -5.93 5.85 9.80
CA SER A 9 -4.74 6.70 9.95
C SER A 9 -4.75 7.55 11.21
N SER A 10 -3.58 7.75 11.80
CA SER A 10 -3.37 8.66 12.92
C SER A 10 -2.16 9.52 12.66
N ARG A 11 -2.26 10.83 12.92
CA ARG A 11 -1.17 11.79 12.78
C ARG A 11 -0.94 12.47 14.13
N VAL A 12 0.32 12.48 14.56
CA VAL A 12 0.77 13.19 15.76
C VAL A 12 1.74 14.28 15.32
N THR A 13 1.47 15.52 15.70
CA THR A 13 2.34 16.66 15.46
C THR A 13 3.05 17.03 16.75
N LEU A 14 4.39 16.95 16.70
CA LEU A 14 5.29 17.31 17.78
C LEU A 14 5.87 18.69 17.48
N GLN A 15 5.65 19.63 18.39
CA GLN A 15 6.25 20.95 18.36
C GLN A 15 7.30 21.00 19.46
N PHE A 16 8.50 21.43 19.09
CA PHE A 16 9.64 21.58 19.98
C PHE A 16 9.96 23.07 20.14
N ASP A 17 10.71 23.40 21.19
CA ASP A 17 11.21 24.76 21.39
C ASP A 17 12.16 25.17 20.25
N LEU A 18 12.20 26.46 19.95
CA LEU A 18 12.99 27.00 18.83
C LEU A 18 14.49 26.71 18.93
N SER A 19 15.00 26.54 20.15
CA SER A 19 16.40 26.22 20.46
C SER A 19 16.72 24.73 20.38
N ARG A 20 15.72 23.86 20.19
CA ARG A 20 15.95 22.42 20.09
C ARG A 20 16.48 22.08 18.71
N ASP A 21 17.66 21.45 18.69
CA ASP A 21 18.16 20.82 17.47
C ASP A 21 17.16 19.79 16.93
N ILE A 22 16.69 20.03 15.70
CA ILE A 22 15.66 19.23 15.04
C ILE A 22 16.18 17.82 14.70
N ASP A 23 17.48 17.65 14.50
CA ASP A 23 18.09 16.35 14.21
C ASP A 23 18.22 15.50 15.49
N GLY A 24 18.52 16.13 16.62
CA GLY A 24 18.38 15.53 17.95
C GLY A 24 16.94 15.10 18.23
N ALA A 25 15.97 15.99 18.02
CA ALA A 25 14.55 15.69 18.21
C ALA A 25 14.07 14.54 17.31
N ALA A 26 14.51 14.50 16.04
CA ALA A 26 14.23 13.42 15.11
C ALA A 26 14.70 12.05 15.64
N ARG A 27 15.92 11.98 16.19
CA ARG A 27 16.47 10.75 16.79
C ARG A 27 15.67 10.30 18.01
N ASP A 28 15.27 11.23 18.88
CA ASP A 28 14.44 10.92 20.05
C ASP A 28 13.08 10.37 19.63
N VAL A 29 12.46 10.94 18.59
CA VAL A 29 11.18 10.46 18.05
C VAL A 29 11.32 9.06 17.46
N GLN A 30 12.39 8.78 16.70
CA GLN A 30 12.64 7.44 16.19
C GLN A 30 12.83 6.42 17.32
N ALA A 31 13.55 6.78 18.38
CA ALA A 31 13.74 5.94 19.55
C ALA A 31 12.40 5.65 20.26
N ALA A 32 11.54 6.66 20.41
CA ALA A 32 10.21 6.50 20.98
C ALA A 32 9.29 5.60 20.12
N ILE A 33 9.32 5.74 18.79
CA ILE A 33 8.60 4.85 17.87
C ILE A 33 9.08 3.41 18.03
N ASN A 34 10.39 3.20 18.11
CA ASN A 34 10.96 1.86 18.28
C ASN A 34 10.55 1.25 19.63
N ALA A 35 10.60 2.02 20.71
CA ALA A 35 10.18 1.58 22.04
C ALA A 35 8.67 1.24 22.11
N ALA A 36 7.83 2.02 21.42
CA ALA A 36 6.40 1.77 21.32
C ALA A 36 6.05 0.59 20.40
N GLY A 37 6.99 0.09 19.60
CA GLY A 37 6.74 -0.91 18.55
C GLY A 37 6.01 -2.16 19.02
N GLY A 38 6.30 -2.64 20.24
CA GLY A 38 5.65 -3.81 20.83
C GLY A 38 4.23 -3.57 21.34
N LEU A 39 3.82 -2.30 21.52
CA LEU A 39 2.48 -1.91 21.94
C LEU A 39 1.55 -1.64 20.76
N LEU A 40 2.08 -1.63 19.54
CA LEU A 40 1.30 -1.35 18.35
C LEU A 40 0.59 -2.61 17.82
N PRO A 41 -0.61 -2.49 17.23
CA PRO A 41 -1.30 -3.62 16.63
C PRO A 41 -0.47 -4.32 15.55
N THR A 42 -0.44 -5.65 15.55
CA THR A 42 0.32 -6.45 14.58
C THR A 42 -0.25 -6.41 13.16
N GLY A 43 -1.51 -6.00 13.00
CA GLY A 43 -2.21 -5.90 11.71
C GLY A 43 -2.14 -4.54 11.02
N MET A 44 -1.23 -3.65 11.44
CA MET A 44 -1.09 -2.34 10.78
C MET A 44 -0.60 -2.50 9.33
N PRO A 45 -1.21 -1.81 8.34
CA PRO A 45 -0.76 -1.86 6.94
C PRO A 45 0.67 -1.33 6.75
N SER A 46 1.07 -0.36 7.56
CA SER A 46 2.41 0.23 7.55
C SER A 46 2.86 0.55 8.97
N ARG A 47 4.17 0.50 9.20
CA ARG A 47 4.76 0.90 10.49
C ARG A 47 4.73 2.43 10.62
N PRO A 48 4.59 2.99 11.83
CA PRO A 48 4.69 4.43 12.02
C PRO A 48 6.05 4.95 11.55
N SER A 49 6.02 6.10 10.91
CA SER A 49 7.20 6.84 10.48
C SER A 49 7.12 8.29 10.99
N TYR A 50 8.25 8.97 10.98
CA TYR A 50 8.32 10.39 11.33
C TYR A 50 8.98 11.18 10.21
N ARG A 51 8.79 12.49 10.24
CA ARG A 51 9.52 13.42 9.38
C ARG A 51 9.66 14.77 10.06
N LYS A 52 10.70 15.50 9.67
CA LYS A 52 10.85 16.91 9.96
C LYS A 52 9.90 17.68 9.04
N MET A 53 9.05 18.52 9.59
CA MET A 53 8.14 19.35 8.80
C MET A 53 8.02 20.73 9.44
N ASN A 54 7.98 21.76 8.61
CA ASN A 54 7.59 23.10 9.02
C ASN A 54 6.14 23.34 8.56
N PRO A 55 5.18 23.56 9.47
CA PRO A 55 3.77 23.78 9.10
C PRO A 55 3.53 25.01 8.22
N GLY A 56 4.47 25.95 8.17
CA GLY A 56 4.41 27.12 7.30
C GLY A 56 4.90 26.89 5.87
N ASP A 57 5.43 25.71 5.55
CA ASP A 57 5.97 25.44 4.21
C ASP A 57 4.84 25.24 3.19
N ALA A 58 4.70 26.22 2.30
CA ALA A 58 3.88 26.08 1.11
C ALA A 58 4.50 25.05 0.14
N PRO A 59 3.68 24.33 -0.65
CA PRO A 59 4.21 23.46 -1.68
C PRO A 59 5.00 24.28 -2.71
N ILE A 60 6.19 23.80 -3.09
CA ILE A 60 7.03 24.45 -4.11
C ILE A 60 6.56 24.17 -5.53
N MET A 61 5.87 23.04 -5.72
CA MET A 61 5.33 22.65 -7.01
C MET A 61 4.17 21.68 -6.82
N VAL A 62 3.14 21.83 -7.65
CA VAL A 62 2.05 20.87 -7.77
C VAL A 62 2.03 20.37 -9.21
N MET A 63 2.20 19.05 -9.38
CA MET A 63 2.17 18.39 -10.67
C MET A 63 0.90 17.56 -10.78
N SER A 64 0.21 17.65 -11.91
CA SER A 64 -0.94 16.79 -12.22
C SER A 64 -0.57 15.83 -13.33
N LEU A 65 -0.79 14.54 -13.11
CA LEU A 65 -0.63 13.50 -14.11
C LEU A 65 -1.98 13.07 -14.63
N THR A 66 -2.07 12.99 -15.95
CA THR A 66 -3.20 12.44 -16.69
C THR A 66 -2.66 11.45 -17.71
N SER A 67 -3.45 10.42 -18.02
CA SER A 67 -3.13 9.47 -19.09
C SER A 67 -4.42 9.13 -19.84
N ASP A 68 -4.31 8.99 -21.17
CA ASP A 68 -5.43 8.53 -22.00
C ASP A 68 -5.46 6.99 -22.11
N THR A 69 -4.41 6.29 -21.66
CA THR A 69 -4.28 4.82 -21.78
C THR A 69 -4.24 4.09 -20.44
N LEU A 70 -3.67 4.71 -19.39
CA LEU A 70 -3.56 4.09 -18.07
C LEU A 70 -4.77 4.41 -17.20
N SER A 71 -5.21 3.42 -16.42
CA SER A 71 -6.19 3.66 -15.37
C SER A 71 -5.61 4.57 -14.28
N ARG A 72 -6.48 5.23 -13.51
CA ARG A 72 -6.03 6.14 -12.44
C ARG A 72 -5.24 5.43 -11.34
N ALA A 73 -5.57 4.17 -11.06
CA ALA A 73 -4.81 3.33 -10.12
C ALA A 73 -3.42 3.00 -10.65
N GLN A 74 -3.30 2.62 -11.93
CA GLN A 74 -2.00 2.39 -12.58
C GLN A 74 -1.16 3.67 -12.63
N LEU A 75 -1.78 4.82 -12.91
CA LEU A 75 -1.10 6.10 -12.90
C LEU A 75 -0.60 6.48 -11.50
N TYR A 76 -1.38 6.15 -10.46
CA TYR A 76 -0.98 6.36 -9.07
C TYR A 76 0.19 5.45 -8.68
N ASP A 77 0.16 4.19 -9.11
CA ASP A 77 1.27 3.26 -8.90
C ASP A 77 2.57 3.82 -9.48
N VAL A 78 2.57 4.19 -10.77
CA VAL A 78 3.74 4.81 -11.42
C VAL A 78 4.17 6.11 -10.72
N ALA A 79 3.21 6.95 -10.31
CA ALA A 79 3.50 8.15 -9.54
C ALA A 79 4.20 7.84 -8.21
N SER A 80 3.79 6.78 -7.52
CA SER A 80 4.27 6.43 -6.18
C SER A 80 5.56 5.63 -6.14
N THR A 81 5.72 4.66 -7.04
CA THR A 81 6.85 3.74 -7.06
C THR A 81 8.01 4.26 -7.90
N VAL A 82 7.73 5.08 -8.92
CA VAL A 82 8.76 5.60 -9.83
C VAL A 82 8.99 7.09 -9.62
N LEU A 83 7.96 7.91 -9.85
CA LEU A 83 8.16 9.38 -9.92
C LEU A 83 8.46 9.99 -8.56
N ALA A 84 7.66 9.69 -7.54
CA ALA A 84 7.86 10.25 -6.21
C ALA A 84 9.21 9.85 -5.62
N GLN A 85 9.67 8.62 -5.86
CA GLN A 85 10.99 8.15 -5.42
C GLN A 85 12.12 8.94 -6.11
N LYS A 86 12.04 9.10 -7.44
CA LYS A 86 13.05 9.87 -8.20
C LYS A 86 13.04 11.36 -7.83
N ILE A 87 11.87 11.95 -7.68
CA ILE A 87 11.72 13.37 -7.31
C ILE A 87 12.23 13.59 -5.88
N SER A 88 11.98 12.68 -4.95
CA SER A 88 12.47 12.81 -3.56
C SER A 88 14.00 12.74 -3.45
N GLN A 89 14.71 12.30 -4.49
CA GLN A 89 16.18 12.30 -4.54
C GLN A 89 16.75 13.63 -5.08
N VAL A 90 15.91 14.52 -5.60
CA VAL A 90 16.35 15.83 -6.09
C VAL A 90 16.70 16.72 -4.89
N GLU A 91 17.88 17.34 -4.97
CA GLU A 91 18.34 18.27 -3.93
C GLU A 91 17.32 19.39 -3.68
N GLY A 92 17.02 19.64 -2.41
CA GLY A 92 16.04 20.64 -1.99
C GLY A 92 14.60 20.11 -1.91
N ILE A 93 14.29 18.90 -2.37
CA ILE A 93 12.98 18.27 -2.19
C ILE A 93 12.97 17.46 -0.89
N GLY A 94 12.09 17.85 0.03
CA GLY A 94 11.93 17.16 1.31
C GLY A 94 10.84 16.10 1.30
N GLN A 95 9.82 16.30 0.47
CA GLN A 95 8.64 15.43 0.48
C GLN A 95 7.83 15.55 -0.80
N VAL A 96 7.35 14.39 -1.27
CA VAL A 96 6.38 14.29 -2.36
C VAL A 96 5.13 13.62 -1.80
N ASN A 97 4.02 14.35 -1.75
CA ASN A 97 2.70 13.79 -1.46
C ASN A 97 2.00 13.44 -2.76
N ILE A 98 1.28 12.33 -2.77
CA ILE A 98 0.52 11.87 -3.91
C ILE A 98 -0.94 11.81 -3.50
N GLY A 99 -1.83 12.28 -4.37
CA GLY A 99 -3.26 12.29 -4.14
C GLY A 99 -4.04 12.12 -5.44
N GLY A 100 -5.36 12.16 -5.33
CA GLY A 100 -6.26 12.02 -6.47
C GLY A 100 -6.56 10.59 -6.90
N SER A 101 -5.96 9.59 -6.26
CA SER A 101 -6.30 8.17 -6.39
C SER A 101 -5.73 7.40 -5.19
N SER A 102 -5.69 6.08 -5.30
CA SER A 102 -4.95 5.17 -4.43
C SER A 102 -4.21 4.11 -5.26
N LEU A 103 -3.42 3.28 -4.59
CA LEU A 103 -2.75 2.13 -5.21
C LEU A 103 -3.77 1.16 -5.84
N PRO A 104 -3.37 0.42 -6.89
CA PRO A 104 -4.14 -0.72 -7.40
C PRO A 104 -4.35 -1.77 -6.32
N ALA A 105 -5.53 -2.38 -6.31
CA ALA A 105 -5.86 -3.48 -5.40
C ALA A 105 -6.81 -4.47 -6.08
N VAL A 106 -6.74 -5.74 -5.70
CA VAL A 106 -7.74 -6.73 -6.11
C VAL A 106 -8.85 -6.75 -5.08
N ARG A 107 -10.10 -6.57 -5.54
CA ARG A 107 -11.29 -6.60 -4.69
C ARG A 107 -12.04 -7.90 -4.91
N VAL A 108 -12.29 -8.62 -3.82
CA VAL A 108 -13.07 -9.85 -3.79
C VAL A 108 -14.41 -9.54 -3.14
N GLU A 109 -15.49 -9.62 -3.92
CA GLU A 109 -16.86 -9.38 -3.46
C GLU A 109 -17.57 -10.71 -3.30
N LEU A 110 -17.85 -11.09 -2.06
CA LEU A 110 -18.41 -12.40 -1.73
C LEU A 110 -19.93 -12.36 -1.73
N ASN A 111 -20.54 -13.42 -2.26
CA ASN A 111 -21.98 -13.65 -2.23
C ASN A 111 -22.33 -14.54 -1.00
N PRO A 112 -22.99 -14.00 0.03
CA PRO A 112 -23.32 -14.77 1.23
C PRO A 112 -24.21 -15.99 0.97
N LEU A 113 -25.11 -15.93 -0.02
CA LEU A 113 -25.99 -17.05 -0.37
C LEU A 113 -25.20 -18.19 -1.03
N ALA A 114 -24.26 -17.85 -1.91
CA ALA A 114 -23.39 -18.83 -2.53
C ALA A 114 -22.47 -19.49 -1.49
N LEU A 115 -21.87 -18.70 -0.60
CA LEU A 115 -21.08 -19.21 0.53
C LEU A 115 -21.89 -20.19 1.40
N SER A 116 -23.13 -19.82 1.74
CA SER A 116 -24.02 -20.68 2.52
C SER A 116 -24.36 -21.99 1.80
N LYS A 117 -24.56 -21.96 0.48
CA LYS A 117 -24.84 -23.15 -0.34
C LYS A 117 -23.69 -24.17 -0.30
N TYR A 118 -22.45 -23.70 -0.28
CA TYR A 118 -21.25 -24.55 -0.20
C TYR A 118 -20.79 -24.83 1.24
N GLY A 119 -21.45 -24.25 2.24
CA GLY A 119 -21.03 -24.36 3.64
C GLY A 119 -19.61 -23.82 3.85
N ILE A 120 -19.30 -22.67 3.25
CA ILE A 120 -18.00 -22.00 3.33
C ILE A 120 -18.16 -20.72 4.14
N SER A 121 -17.29 -20.52 5.11
CA SER A 121 -17.24 -19.33 5.93
C SER A 121 -16.38 -18.22 5.31
N PHE A 122 -16.62 -16.96 5.70
CA PHE A 122 -15.74 -15.85 5.35
C PHE A 122 -14.29 -16.07 5.83
N ALA A 123 -14.10 -16.78 6.95
CA ALA A 123 -12.80 -17.08 7.50
C ALA A 123 -12.01 -18.06 6.63
N GLU A 124 -12.68 -19.05 6.02
CA GLU A 124 -12.06 -19.97 5.05
C GLU A 124 -11.61 -19.20 3.81
N VAL A 125 -12.45 -18.33 3.26
CA VAL A 125 -12.08 -17.50 2.09
C VAL A 125 -10.89 -16.59 2.41
N ARG A 126 -10.91 -15.90 3.56
CA ARG A 126 -9.79 -15.06 4.01
C ARG A 126 -8.49 -15.87 4.13
N SER A 127 -8.57 -17.08 4.69
CA SER A 127 -7.41 -17.96 4.86
C SER A 127 -6.87 -18.46 3.53
N ALA A 128 -7.75 -18.81 2.58
CA ALA A 128 -7.36 -19.18 1.23
C ALA A 128 -6.61 -18.04 0.52
N LEU A 129 -7.18 -16.84 0.52
CA LEU A 129 -6.55 -15.64 -0.05
C LEU A 129 -5.19 -15.33 0.58
N ALA A 130 -5.09 -15.41 1.91
CA ALA A 130 -3.85 -15.19 2.63
C ALA A 130 -2.77 -16.23 2.28
N ASN A 131 -3.16 -17.49 2.04
CA ASN A 131 -2.25 -18.58 1.67
C ASN A 131 -1.79 -18.51 0.21
N THR A 132 -2.56 -17.90 -0.68
CA THR A 132 -2.17 -17.68 -2.08
C THR A 132 -1.02 -16.68 -2.19
N ASN A 133 -1.04 -15.60 -1.41
CA ASN A 133 -0.05 -14.53 -1.52
C ASN A 133 1.22 -14.74 -0.71
N VAL A 134 1.56 -15.98 -0.35
CA VAL A 134 2.72 -16.22 0.51
C VAL A 134 3.98 -16.40 -0.33
N ASN A 135 4.87 -15.39 -0.27
CA ASN A 135 6.23 -15.49 -0.77
C ASN A 135 7.10 -16.33 0.20
N ARG A 136 7.09 -17.66 0.01
CA ARG A 136 7.92 -18.61 0.77
C ARG A 136 9.15 -19.03 -0.04
N PRO A 137 10.33 -19.23 0.59
CA PRO A 137 11.46 -19.85 -0.10
C PRO A 137 11.06 -21.24 -0.58
N LYS A 138 11.38 -21.54 -1.84
CA LYS A 138 10.98 -22.78 -2.51
C LYS A 138 12.09 -23.84 -2.51
N GLY A 139 13.26 -23.49 -1.98
CA GLY A 139 14.43 -24.36 -1.91
C GLY A 139 15.25 -24.38 -3.20
N THR A 140 16.25 -25.24 -3.20
CA THR A 140 17.21 -25.41 -4.29
C THR A 140 17.34 -26.90 -4.60
N LEU A 141 17.59 -27.23 -5.86
CA LEU A 141 18.01 -28.56 -6.29
C LEU A 141 19.51 -28.50 -6.57
N GLU A 142 20.25 -29.45 -6.03
CA GLU A 142 21.70 -29.47 -6.14
C GLU A 142 22.17 -30.84 -6.67
N SER A 143 23.19 -30.79 -7.53
CA SER A 143 23.95 -31.90 -8.07
C SER A 143 25.42 -31.48 -8.09
N ASP A 144 26.35 -32.44 -8.13
CA ASP A 144 27.81 -32.19 -8.01
C ASP A 144 28.38 -31.04 -8.87
N GLU A 145 27.80 -30.79 -10.05
CA GLU A 145 28.23 -29.72 -10.95
C GLU A 145 27.22 -28.57 -11.12
N LYS A 146 26.02 -28.66 -10.52
CA LYS A 146 24.92 -27.72 -10.80
C LYS A 146 24.07 -27.43 -9.57
N HIS A 147 23.82 -26.14 -9.38
CA HIS A 147 22.92 -25.62 -8.35
C HIS A 147 21.78 -24.86 -9.03
N TRP A 148 20.54 -25.29 -8.80
CA TRP A 148 19.35 -24.66 -9.34
C TRP A 148 18.46 -24.13 -8.23
N GLN A 149 18.10 -22.86 -8.29
CA GLN A 149 17.09 -22.30 -7.41
C GLN A 149 15.70 -22.55 -7.99
N ILE A 150 14.80 -23.11 -7.18
CA ILE A 150 13.40 -23.23 -7.55
C ILE A 150 12.78 -21.83 -7.42
N ALA A 151 12.31 -21.28 -8.54
CA ALA A 151 11.56 -20.03 -8.58
C ALA A 151 10.15 -20.31 -9.12
N VAL A 152 9.14 -19.94 -8.35
CA VAL A 152 7.74 -20.01 -8.77
C VAL A 152 7.12 -18.63 -8.51
N ASN A 153 6.50 -18.05 -9.52
CA ASN A 153 5.85 -16.74 -9.39
C ASN A 153 4.43 -16.93 -8.85
N ASP A 154 4.32 -17.14 -7.54
CA ASP A 154 3.07 -17.53 -6.89
C ASP A 154 2.25 -16.32 -6.41
N ALA A 155 2.75 -15.10 -6.60
CA ALA A 155 2.06 -13.90 -6.13
C ALA A 155 0.98 -13.48 -7.13
N ALA A 156 -0.29 -13.68 -6.76
CA ALA A 156 -1.43 -13.20 -7.53
C ALA A 156 -1.55 -11.68 -7.35
N THR A 157 -1.39 -10.93 -8.45
CA THR A 157 -1.35 -9.45 -8.42
C THR A 157 -2.55 -8.80 -9.10
N THR A 158 -3.17 -9.51 -10.02
CA THR A 158 -4.37 -9.06 -10.76
C THR A 158 -5.57 -9.91 -10.41
N ALA A 159 -6.77 -9.39 -10.60
CA ALA A 159 -8.02 -10.13 -10.37
C ALA A 159 -8.09 -11.44 -11.16
N LYS A 160 -7.49 -11.46 -12.37
CA LYS A 160 -7.40 -12.65 -13.20
C LYS A 160 -6.61 -13.77 -12.52
N ASP A 161 -5.56 -13.43 -11.76
CA ASP A 161 -4.72 -14.41 -11.08
C ASP A 161 -5.46 -15.13 -9.95
N TYR A 162 -6.48 -14.49 -9.36
CA TYR A 162 -7.33 -15.08 -8.31
C TYR A 162 -8.53 -15.86 -8.85
N THR A 163 -8.83 -15.74 -10.14
CA THR A 163 -9.97 -16.43 -10.77
C THR A 163 -9.90 -17.96 -10.61
N PRO A 164 -8.75 -18.63 -10.84
CA PRO A 164 -8.63 -20.08 -10.63
C PRO A 164 -8.43 -20.49 -9.16
N LEU A 165 -8.53 -19.57 -8.19
CA LEU A 165 -8.24 -19.88 -6.80
C LEU A 165 -9.29 -20.84 -6.21
N VAL A 166 -8.84 -22.01 -5.78
CA VAL A 166 -9.66 -22.96 -5.02
C VAL A 166 -9.71 -22.53 -3.56
N ILE A 167 -10.91 -22.28 -3.05
CA ILE A 167 -11.13 -21.84 -1.66
C ILE A 167 -11.43 -23.00 -0.71
N ALA A 168 -12.01 -24.08 -1.23
CA ALA A 168 -12.37 -25.26 -0.45
C ALA A 168 -12.60 -26.47 -1.36
N TYR A 169 -12.58 -27.66 -0.76
CA TYR A 169 -13.12 -28.87 -1.36
C TYR A 169 -14.41 -29.27 -0.64
N ARG A 170 -15.46 -29.59 -1.40
CA ARG A 170 -16.75 -30.08 -0.90
C ARG A 170 -17.23 -31.20 -1.81
N ASN A 171 -17.66 -32.32 -1.23
CA ASN A 171 -18.14 -33.49 -1.97
C ASN A 171 -17.17 -33.97 -3.07
N ASN A 172 -15.87 -33.96 -2.77
CA ASN A 172 -14.80 -34.33 -3.71
C ASN A 172 -14.70 -33.43 -4.97
N ALA A 173 -15.32 -32.24 -4.95
CA ALA A 173 -15.22 -31.23 -5.99
C ALA A 173 -14.56 -29.95 -5.43
N PRO A 174 -13.66 -29.31 -6.20
CA PRO A 174 -13.10 -28.02 -5.83
C PRO A 174 -14.15 -26.92 -5.97
N VAL A 175 -14.24 -26.03 -4.98
CA VAL A 175 -15.03 -24.80 -5.02
C VAL A 175 -14.06 -23.65 -5.27
N HIS A 176 -14.30 -22.91 -6.34
CA HIS A 176 -13.46 -21.79 -6.76
C HIS A 176 -13.96 -20.47 -6.16
N LEU A 177 -13.09 -19.48 -6.11
CA LEU A 177 -13.44 -18.15 -5.63
C LEU A 177 -14.58 -17.53 -6.46
N THR A 178 -14.59 -17.79 -7.77
CA THR A 178 -15.66 -17.35 -8.68
C THR A 178 -17.00 -18.04 -8.45
N ASP A 179 -17.03 -19.20 -7.77
CA ASP A 179 -18.29 -19.90 -7.46
C ASP A 179 -19.04 -19.21 -6.31
N VAL A 180 -18.33 -18.40 -5.51
CA VAL A 180 -18.87 -17.77 -4.30
C VAL A 180 -18.77 -16.25 -4.30
N GLY A 181 -18.27 -15.63 -5.37
CA GLY A 181 -18.07 -14.20 -5.45
C GLY A 181 -17.51 -13.72 -6.78
N THR A 182 -17.28 -12.42 -6.87
CA THR A 182 -16.62 -11.78 -8.02
C THR A 182 -15.27 -11.23 -7.60
N VAL A 183 -14.33 -11.25 -8.53
CA VAL A 183 -13.00 -10.69 -8.32
C VAL A 183 -12.75 -9.64 -9.39
N ILE A 184 -12.44 -8.41 -8.97
CA ILE A 184 -12.25 -7.29 -9.87
C ILE A 184 -10.98 -6.52 -9.53
N ASP A 185 -10.32 -6.01 -10.57
CA ASP A 185 -9.25 -5.03 -10.40
C ASP A 185 -9.87 -3.70 -9.97
N ALA A 186 -9.38 -3.15 -8.87
CA ALA A 186 -9.91 -1.97 -8.21
C ALA A 186 -8.77 -1.08 -7.68
N SER A 187 -9.14 -0.10 -6.88
CA SER A 187 -8.20 0.73 -6.12
C SER A 187 -8.38 0.45 -4.63
N GLU A 188 -7.29 0.54 -3.86
CA GLU A 188 -7.29 0.33 -2.41
C GLU A 188 -8.35 1.18 -1.70
N ASP A 189 -8.45 2.46 -2.09
CA ASP A 189 -9.53 3.36 -1.70
C ASP A 189 -10.29 3.85 -2.94
N VAL A 190 -11.56 3.47 -3.02
CA VAL A 190 -12.47 3.87 -4.11
C VAL A 190 -13.06 5.27 -3.92
N ARG A 191 -12.88 5.87 -2.73
CA ARG A 191 -13.41 7.20 -2.39
C ARG A 191 -12.45 8.34 -2.73
N SER A 192 -11.19 8.03 -2.99
CA SER A 192 -10.21 9.03 -3.46
C SER A 192 -10.43 9.33 -4.93
N ALA A 193 -10.64 10.60 -5.27
CA ALA A 193 -10.78 11.04 -6.65
C ALA A 193 -10.12 12.40 -6.88
N GLY A 194 -9.21 12.44 -7.86
CA GLY A 194 -8.57 13.64 -8.35
C GLY A 194 -8.95 13.92 -9.79
N PHE A 195 -9.08 15.21 -10.10
CA PHE A 195 -9.37 15.71 -11.43
C PHE A 195 -8.51 16.92 -11.73
N PHE A 196 -8.08 17.04 -12.98
CA PHE A 196 -7.38 18.20 -13.51
C PHE A 196 -7.99 18.55 -14.86
N ASN A 197 -8.50 19.77 -15.02
CA ASN A 197 -9.19 20.23 -16.23
C ASN A 197 -10.28 19.26 -16.74
N GLY A 198 -11.10 18.73 -15.83
CA GLY A 198 -12.17 17.78 -16.14
C GLY A 198 -11.73 16.35 -16.46
N LYS A 199 -10.42 16.07 -16.53
CA LYS A 199 -9.86 14.73 -16.71
C LYS A 199 -9.49 14.12 -15.36
N LYS A 200 -9.68 12.80 -15.20
CA LYS A 200 -9.19 12.06 -14.03
C LYS A 200 -7.67 12.22 -13.91
N ALA A 201 -7.18 12.58 -12.73
CA ALA A 201 -5.77 12.90 -12.54
C ALA A 201 -5.23 12.38 -11.20
N VAL A 202 -3.94 12.12 -11.17
CA VAL A 202 -3.14 11.90 -9.95
C VAL A 202 -2.32 13.16 -9.72
N VAL A 203 -2.33 13.68 -8.50
CA VAL A 203 -1.66 14.95 -8.17
C VAL A 203 -0.46 14.66 -7.27
N LEU A 204 0.70 15.19 -7.62
CA LEU A 204 1.90 15.19 -6.80
C LEU A 204 2.11 16.59 -6.24
N VAL A 205 2.22 16.69 -4.93
CA VAL A 205 2.48 17.94 -4.22
C VAL A 205 3.87 17.85 -3.62
N LEU A 206 4.78 18.67 -4.13
CA LEU A 206 6.20 18.69 -3.77
C LEU A 206 6.41 19.76 -2.71
N TYR A 207 7.09 19.38 -1.62
CA TYR A 207 7.50 20.27 -0.55
C TYR A 207 9.02 20.30 -0.47
N LYS A 208 9.52 21.47 -0.11
CA LYS A 208 10.93 21.70 0.10
C LYS A 208 11.44 21.00 1.35
N GLN A 209 12.73 20.65 1.37
CA GLN A 209 13.39 20.18 2.56
C GLN A 209 13.57 21.34 3.56
N SER A 210 13.20 21.11 4.82
CA SER A 210 13.43 22.09 5.89
C SER A 210 14.90 22.52 5.92
N GLY A 211 15.17 23.81 5.76
CA GLY A 211 16.52 24.40 5.75
C GLY A 211 17.24 24.40 4.40
N ALA A 212 16.62 23.92 3.32
CA ALA A 212 17.14 24.18 1.97
C ALA A 212 16.94 25.67 1.59
N ASN A 213 17.72 26.20 0.64
CA ASN A 213 17.54 27.55 0.06
C ASN A 213 16.76 27.52 -1.24
#